data_AF-A0A528AJQ6-F1
#
_entry.id   AF-A0A528AJQ6-F1
#
_cell.length_a   1.000
_cell.length_b   1.000
_cell.length_c   1.000
_cell.angle_alpha   90.00
_cell.angle_beta   90.00
_cell.angle_gamma   90.00
#
_symmetry.space_group_name_H-M   'P 1'
#
loop_
_entity.id
_entity.type
_entity.pdbx_description
1 polymer ?
#
loop_
_entity_poly.entity_id
_entity_poly.type
_entity_poly.pdbx_seq_one_letter_code
_entity_poly.pdbx_strand_id
1 'polypeptide(L)' 'LSAGDHVLIVDSVYHPTRNFADTMLKRLGVEVEYYDPDVGAGIAALIKPNTRVVFTESPASNTFEVQDIPAIAS' A
#
# COMPACT_ATOMS: atom_id res chain seq x y z
N LEU A 1 12.37 -3.98 4.21
CA LEU A 1 12.15 -2.53 4.34
C LEU A 1 13.19 -1.97 5.29
N SER A 2 13.81 -0.89 4.89
CA SER A 2 14.80 -0.13 5.64
C SER A 2 14.46 1.36 5.57
N ALA A 3 15.10 2.18 6.41
CA ALA A 3 14.91 3.62 6.36
C ALA A 3 15.21 4.17 4.95
N GLY A 4 14.34 5.02 4.44
CA GLY A 4 14.39 5.57 3.08
C GLY A 4 13.64 4.75 2.02
N ASP A 5 13.18 3.54 2.33
CA ASP A 5 12.29 2.80 1.43
C ASP A 5 10.89 3.42 1.41
N HIS A 6 10.22 3.28 0.27
CA HIS A 6 8.84 3.66 0.05
C HIS A 6 7.93 2.43 -0.05
N VAL A 7 6.75 2.49 0.57
CA VAL A 7 5.72 1.45 0.50
C VAL A 7 4.38 2.06 0.11
N LEU A 8 3.72 1.38 -0.84
CA LEU A 8 2.35 1.65 -1.24
C LEU A 8 1.42 0.72 -0.47
N ILE A 9 0.39 1.25 0.21
CA ILE A 9 -0.59 0.47 0.98
C ILE A 9 -1.99 0.83 0.52
N VAL A 10 -2.86 -0.15 0.27
CA VAL A 10 -4.26 0.14 -0.09
C VAL A 10 -4.96 0.96 1.00
N ASP A 11 -5.75 1.96 0.64
CA ASP A 11 -6.39 2.84 1.61
C ASP A 11 -7.40 2.10 2.53
N SER A 12 -8.08 1.09 1.98
CA SER A 12 -9.06 0.25 2.68
C SER A 12 -8.45 -0.85 3.57
N VAL A 13 -7.13 -0.82 3.80
CA VAL A 13 -6.42 -1.80 4.62
C VAL A 13 -6.98 -1.87 6.05
N TYR A 14 -6.96 -3.07 6.64
CA TYR A 14 -7.40 -3.30 8.01
C TYR A 14 -6.70 -2.36 9.02
N HIS A 15 -7.47 -1.86 9.99
CA HIS A 15 -7.06 -0.75 10.85
C HIS A 15 -5.75 -0.99 11.63
N PRO A 16 -5.48 -2.17 12.23
CA PRO A 16 -4.18 -2.47 12.83
C PRO A 16 -3.00 -2.35 11.87
N THR A 17 -3.16 -2.72 10.59
CA THR A 17 -2.12 -2.55 9.57
C THR A 17 -1.89 -1.08 9.28
N ARG A 18 -2.96 -0.29 9.14
CA ARG A 18 -2.86 1.18 9.02
C ARG A 18 -2.15 1.79 10.21
N ASN A 19 -2.53 1.42 11.43
CA ASN A 19 -1.88 1.90 12.65
C ASN A 19 -0.39 1.51 12.70
N PHE A 20 -0.03 0.29 12.30
CA PHE A 20 1.38 -0.13 12.21
C PHE A 20 2.15 0.72 11.19
N ALA A 21 1.57 1.00 10.03
CA ALA A 21 2.18 1.85 9.01
C ALA A 21 2.35 3.31 9.51
N ASP A 22 1.31 3.87 10.11
CA ASP A 22 1.29 5.24 10.62
C ASP A 22 2.14 5.46 11.88
N THR A 23 2.55 4.38 12.56
CA THR A 23 3.37 4.49 13.78
C THR A 23 4.75 3.89 13.58
N MET A 24 4.83 2.56 13.44
CA MET A 24 6.07 1.81 13.45
C MET A 24 6.86 2.01 12.16
N LEU A 25 6.24 1.93 10.97
CA LEU A 25 6.96 2.12 9.71
C LEU A 25 7.48 3.55 9.57
N LYS A 26 6.65 4.55 9.88
CA LYS A 26 7.08 5.95 9.95
C LYS A 26 8.25 6.14 10.93
N ARG A 27 8.20 5.54 12.13
CA ARG A 27 9.32 5.61 13.11
C ARG A 27 10.59 4.93 12.61
N LEU A 28 10.48 3.87 11.80
CA LEU A 28 11.61 3.18 11.18
C LEU A 28 12.15 3.91 9.93
N GLY A 29 11.61 5.09 9.60
CA GLY A 29 12.06 5.90 8.47
C GLY A 29 11.56 5.42 7.11
N VAL A 30 10.49 4.61 7.08
CA VAL A 30 9.85 4.16 5.83
C VAL A 30 8.79 5.18 5.40
N GLU A 31 8.82 5.58 4.14
CA GLU A 31 7.80 6.43 3.52
C GLU A 31 6.57 5.59 3.19
N VAL A 32 5.41 5.96 3.74
CA VAL A 32 4.13 5.28 3.50
C VAL A 32 3.25 6.17 2.63
N GLU A 33 2.81 5.65 1.50
CA GLU A 33 1.81 6.27 0.62
C GLU A 33 0.60 5.34 0.51
N TYR A 34 -0.60 5.90 0.70
CA TYR A 34 -1.84 5.16 0.55
C TYR A 34 -2.41 5.35 -0.86
N TYR A 35 -2.87 4.27 -1.49
CA TYR A 35 -3.44 4.30 -2.84
C TYR A 35 -4.91 3.85 -2.85
N ASP A 36 -5.63 4.33 -3.87
CA ASP A 36 -7.03 4.01 -4.10
C ASP A 36 -7.22 2.52 -4.44
N PRO A 37 -8.13 1.78 -3.77
CA PRO A 37 -8.39 0.36 -4.06
C PRO A 37 -8.70 0.06 -5.54
N ASP A 38 -9.27 1.02 -6.27
CA ASP A 38 -9.66 0.89 -7.67
C ASP A 38 -8.56 1.34 -8.66
N VAL A 39 -7.33 1.59 -8.17
CA VAL A 39 -6.24 2.13 -9.00
C VAL A 39 -5.83 1.22 -10.17
N GLY A 40 -5.95 -0.11 -10.01
CA GLY A 40 -5.54 -1.10 -11.02
C GLY A 40 -4.14 -0.83 -11.59
N ALA A 41 -4.03 -0.80 -12.92
CA ALA A 41 -2.77 -0.51 -13.62
C ALA A 41 -2.22 0.91 -13.35
N GLY A 42 -3.03 1.82 -12.81
CA GLY A 42 -2.60 3.15 -12.39
C GLY A 42 -1.56 3.12 -11.27
N ILE A 43 -1.38 1.98 -10.57
CA ILE A 43 -0.37 1.82 -9.52
C ILE A 43 1.05 2.14 -10.03
N ALA A 44 1.31 1.89 -11.31
CA ALA A 44 2.60 2.14 -11.95
C ALA A 44 3.03 3.61 -11.85
N ALA A 45 2.08 4.55 -11.83
CA ALA A 45 2.35 5.98 -11.69
C ALA A 45 2.78 6.38 -10.28
N LEU A 46 2.50 5.54 -9.27
CA LEU A 46 2.85 5.78 -7.86
C LEU A 46 4.19 5.13 -7.48
N ILE A 47 4.77 4.31 -8.36
CA ILE A 47 6.07 3.69 -8.14
C ILE A 47 7.18 4.74 -8.24
N LYS A 48 7.96 4.85 -7.16
CA LYS A 48 9.16 5.68 -7.03
C LYS A 48 10.41 4.79 -7.13
N PRO A 49 11.60 5.34 -7.40
CA PRO A 49 12.85 4.56 -7.45
C PRO A 49 13.17 3.78 -6.15
N ASN A 50 12.65 4.24 -5.02
CA ASN A 50 12.78 3.62 -3.70
C ASN A 50 11.54 2.80 -3.28
N THR A 51 10.51 2.63 -4.12
CA THR A 51 9.38 1.74 -3.80
C THR A 51 9.88 0.30 -3.70
N ARG A 52 9.63 -0.34 -2.54
CA ARG A 52 10.02 -1.74 -2.31
C ARG A 52 8.85 -2.70 -2.18
N VAL A 53 7.67 -2.19 -1.83
CA VAL A 53 6.49 -3.01 -1.56
C VAL A 53 5.24 -2.28 -2.04
N VAL A 54 4.34 -3.04 -2.67
CA VAL A 54 2.93 -2.71 -2.84
C VAL A 54 2.15 -3.68 -1.96
N PHE A 55 1.42 -3.18 -0.97
CA PHE A 55 0.63 -3.95 -0.03
C PHE A 55 -0.84 -3.86 -0.41
N THR A 56 -1.42 -4.99 -0.80
CA THR A 56 -2.82 -5.14 -1.22
C THR A 56 -3.61 -5.93 -0.18
N GLU A 57 -4.90 -5.61 -0.03
CA GLU A 57 -5.86 -6.37 0.77
C GLU A 57 -7.14 -6.51 -0.07
N SER A 58 -7.48 -7.73 -0.50
CA SER A 58 -8.59 -7.99 -1.41
C SER A 58 -9.24 -9.34 -1.08
N PRO A 59 -10.54 -9.37 -0.70
CA PRO A 59 -11.38 -8.21 -0.39
C PRO A 59 -10.91 -7.45 0.85
N ALA A 60 -11.15 -6.15 0.91
CA ALA A 60 -10.88 -5.34 2.11
C ALA A 60 -11.75 -5.77 3.31
N SER A 61 -11.17 -5.76 4.52
CA SER A 61 -11.79 -6.32 5.74
C SER A 61 -13.16 -5.75 6.11
N ASN A 62 -13.40 -4.45 5.86
CA ASN A 62 -14.63 -3.77 6.28
C ASN A 62 -15.57 -3.44 5.11
N THR A 63 -15.00 -3.14 3.96
CA THR A 63 -15.68 -2.50 2.83
C THR A 63 -15.79 -3.44 1.63
N PHE A 64 -15.11 -4.59 1.67
CA PHE A 64 -15.21 -5.69 0.70
C PHE A 64 -14.88 -5.30 -0.76
N GLU A 65 -14.20 -4.19 -1.02
CA GLU A 65 -13.72 -3.88 -2.37
C GLU A 65 -12.72 -4.94 -2.83
N VAL A 66 -12.82 -5.29 -4.12
CA VAL A 66 -11.97 -6.29 -4.77
C VAL A 66 -11.07 -5.58 -5.75
N GLN A 67 -9.77 -5.59 -5.46
CA GLN A 67 -8.76 -4.96 -6.31
C GLN A 67 -8.44 -5.83 -7.54
N ASP A 68 -8.10 -5.20 -8.66
CA ASP A 68 -7.53 -5.86 -9.84
C ASP A 68 -6.06 -6.23 -9.60
N ILE A 69 -5.83 -7.30 -8.85
CA ILE A 69 -4.49 -7.78 -8.51
C ILE A 69 -3.63 -8.09 -9.74
N PRO A 70 -4.15 -8.73 -10.81
CA PRO A 70 -3.38 -8.89 -12.05
C PRO A 70 -2.89 -7.57 -12.64
N ALA A 71 -3.72 -6.52 -12.66
CA ALA A 71 -3.31 -5.20 -13.14
C ALA A 71 -2.30 -4.50 -12.21
N ILE A 72 -2.35 -4.78 -10.91
CA ILE A 72 -1.41 -4.21 -9.93
C ILE A 72 -0.03 -4.89 -10.00
N ALA A 73 0.01 -6.20 -10.29
CA ALA A 73 1.22 -7.02 -10.26
C ALA A 73 1.90 -7.19 -11.64
N SER A 74 1.35 -6.58 -12.69
CA SER A 74 1.82 -6.71 -14.08
C SER A 74 3.16 -6.04 -14.36
#